data_AF-A0A834F1J6-F1
#
_entry.id   AF-A0A834F1J6-F1
#
_cell.length_a   1.000
_cell.length_b   1.000
_cell.length_c   1.000
_cell.angle_alpha   90.00
_cell.angle_beta   90.00
_cell.angle_gamma   90.00
#
_symmetry.space_group_name_H-M   'P 1'
#
loop_
_entity.id
_entity.type
_entity.pdbx_description
1 polymer ?
#
loop_
_entity_poly.entity_id
_entity_poly.type
_entity_poly.pdbx_seq_one_letter_code
_entity_poly.pdbx_strand_id
1 'polypeptide(L)'
;MILDGAPLIAIHKARYYKRKDGLALGPGPFVTGLEYATDQKASVVGKPEQTFFIQALSDLGCSPSEAVMIGDDARDDVGGAQNAGMLGILVRSGKYREGDENKISPPPHLTCDSFPDAVEHILQNLL
;
A
#
# COMPACT_ATOMS: atom_id res chain seq x y z
N MET A 1 3.07 -6.50 28.72
CA MET A 1 3.87 -6.83 27.52
C MET A 1 3.04 -7.71 26.58
N ILE A 2 3.49 -7.99 25.34
CA ILE A 2 2.73 -8.88 24.42
C ILE A 2 2.49 -10.25 25.07
N LEU A 3 3.49 -10.80 25.78
CA LEU A 3 3.37 -12.04 26.54
C LEU A 3 2.38 -11.97 27.72
N ASP A 4 2.03 -10.77 28.18
CA ASP A 4 1.04 -10.54 29.24
C ASP A 4 -0.36 -10.22 28.65
N GLY A 5 -0.57 -10.51 27.37
CA GLY A 5 -1.85 -10.31 26.68
C GLY A 5 -2.07 -8.91 26.09
N ALA A 6 -1.05 -8.05 26.03
CA ALA A 6 -1.18 -6.77 25.33
C ALA A 6 -1.33 -6.97 23.82
N PRO A 7 -2.26 -6.26 23.14
CA PRO A 7 -2.43 -6.39 21.69
C PRO A 7 -1.23 -5.83 20.94
N LEU A 8 -0.81 -6.53 19.87
CA LEU A 8 0.18 -6.04 18.93
C LEU A 8 -0.53 -5.31 17.78
N ILE A 9 -0.43 -3.99 17.76
CA ILE A 9 -0.99 -3.15 16.69
C ILE A 9 0.16 -2.63 15.83
N ALA A 10 0.08 -2.87 14.52
CA ALA A 10 1.06 -2.40 13.54
C ALA A 10 0.41 -1.40 12.59
N ILE A 11 1.05 -0.25 12.37
CA ILE A 11 0.54 0.73 11.39
C ILE A 11 0.56 0.13 9.99
N HIS A 12 1.65 -0.50 9.58
CA HIS A 12 1.75 -1.26 8.33
C HIS A 12 2.91 -2.25 8.42
N LYS A 13 3.01 -3.19 7.47
CA LYS A 13 4.06 -4.23 7.45
C LYS A 13 4.95 -4.16 6.21
N ALA A 14 5.21 -2.95 5.72
CA ALA A 14 6.08 -2.73 4.57
C ALA A 14 7.47 -3.36 4.81
N ARG A 15 7.97 -4.10 3.81
CA ARG A 15 9.26 -4.81 3.88
C ARG A 15 10.44 -3.85 3.93
N TYR A 16 10.38 -2.82 3.08
CA TYR A 16 11.41 -1.81 2.93
C TYR A 16 10.82 -0.49 2.43
N TYR A 17 11.61 0.57 2.51
CA TYR A 17 11.33 1.87 1.90
C TYR A 17 12.60 2.45 1.26
N LYS A 18 12.43 3.41 0.35
CA LYS A 18 13.54 4.08 -0.35
C LYS A 18 14.00 5.32 0.43
N ARG A 19 15.31 5.41 0.66
CA ARG A 19 16.03 6.58 1.19
C ARG A 19 16.98 7.13 0.11
N LYS A 20 17.61 8.28 0.39
CA LYS A 20 18.59 8.90 -0.51
C LYS A 20 19.79 7.98 -0.81
N ASP A 21 20.17 7.14 0.15
CA ASP A 21 21.33 6.24 0.11
C ASP A 21 20.98 4.79 -0.28
N GLY A 22 19.72 4.47 -0.53
CA GLY A 22 19.32 3.11 -0.92
C GLY A 22 18.03 2.64 -0.28
N LEU A 23 17.85 1.32 -0.21
CA LEU A 23 16.72 0.73 0.51
C LEU A 23 17.06 0.56 1.99
N ALA A 24 16.07 0.76 2.85
CA ALA A 24 16.17 0.49 4.28
C ALA A 24 15.00 -0.37 4.75
N LEU A 25 15.18 -1.08 5.88
CA LEU A 25 14.13 -1.91 6.47
C LEU A 25 12.92 -1.06 6.85
N GLY A 26 11.74 -1.52 6.44
CA GLY A 26 10.48 -0.98 6.93
C GLY A 26 10.13 -1.53 8.32
N PRO A 27 8.93 -1.24 8.84
CA PRO A 27 8.46 -1.80 10.10
C PRO A 27 8.14 -3.31 10.02
N GLY A 28 7.82 -3.83 8.82
CA GLY A 28 7.39 -5.21 8.62
C GLY A 28 8.31 -6.29 9.20
N PRO A 29 9.64 -6.22 8.98
CA PRO A 29 10.60 -7.14 9.61
C PRO A 29 10.52 -7.16 11.14
N PHE A 30 10.37 -6.01 11.79
CA PHE A 30 10.27 -5.92 13.25
C PHE A 30 8.94 -6.47 13.76
N VAL A 31 7.83 -6.12 13.10
CA VAL A 31 6.50 -6.65 13.43
C VAL A 31 6.50 -8.17 13.29
N THR A 32 7.03 -8.68 12.18
CA THR A 32 7.09 -10.13 11.92
C THR A 32 8.00 -10.85 12.92
N GLY A 33 9.09 -10.22 13.35
CA GLY A 33 9.94 -10.74 14.42
C GLY A 33 9.20 -10.87 15.76
N LEU A 34 8.39 -9.86 16.13
CA LEU A 34 7.54 -9.93 17.32
C LEU A 34 6.44 -10.98 17.20
N GLU A 35 5.77 -11.05 16.04
CA GLU A 35 4.77 -12.08 15.76
C GLU A 35 5.37 -13.49 15.91
N TYR A 36 6.54 -13.70 15.31
CA TYR A 36 7.26 -14.98 15.38
C TYR A 36 7.68 -15.34 16.82
N ALA A 37 8.20 -14.37 17.57
CA ALA A 37 8.65 -14.59 18.94
C ALA A 37 7.51 -14.86 19.93
N THR A 38 6.29 -14.43 19.62
CA THR A 38 5.14 -14.50 20.54
C THR A 38 4.04 -15.45 20.08
N ASP A 39 4.16 -16.02 18.87
CA ASP A 39 3.12 -16.80 18.18
C ASP A 39 1.77 -16.07 18.11
N GLN A 40 1.82 -14.74 17.99
CA GLN A 40 0.66 -13.86 17.87
C GLN A 40 0.70 -13.14 16.52
N LYS A 41 -0.47 -12.73 16.02
CA LYS A 41 -0.57 -11.90 14.80
C LYS A 41 -0.83 -10.45 15.17
N ALA A 42 -0.13 -9.54 14.50
CA ALA A 42 -0.39 -8.13 14.64
C ALA A 42 -1.72 -7.77 13.97
N SER A 43 -2.53 -6.94 14.62
CA SER A 43 -3.59 -6.22 13.94
C SER A 43 -2.95 -5.08 13.13
N VAL A 44 -3.03 -5.18 11.80
CA VAL A 44 -2.54 -4.14 10.89
C VAL A 44 -3.68 -3.16 10.64
N VAL A 45 -3.42 -1.85 10.74
CA VAL A 45 -4.46 -0.82 10.56
C VAL A 45 -4.27 0.05 9.32
N GLY A 46 -3.12 -0.07 8.66
CA GLY A 46 -2.80 0.62 7.42
C GLY A 46 -2.80 -0.33 6.22
N LYS A 47 -2.22 0.13 5.12
CA LYS A 47 -2.06 -0.62 3.88
C LYS A 47 -1.46 -2.03 4.11
N PRO A 48 -1.96 -3.08 3.43
CA PRO A 48 -3.01 -3.09 2.38
C PRO A 48 -4.45 -3.25 2.91
N GLU A 49 -4.71 -3.07 4.21
CA GLU A 49 -6.04 -3.33 4.76
C GLU A 49 -7.11 -2.43 4.14
N GLN A 50 -8.22 -3.04 3.73
CA GLN A 50 -9.30 -2.35 3.02
C GLN A 50 -9.85 -1.15 3.81
N THR A 51 -9.92 -1.30 5.13
CA THR A 51 -10.37 -0.27 6.07
C THR A 51 -9.54 1.00 6.00
N PHE A 52 -8.23 0.91 5.73
CA PHE A 52 -7.38 2.08 5.56
C PHE A 52 -7.84 2.96 4.39
N PHE A 53 -8.13 2.33 3.24
CA PHE A 53 -8.56 3.03 2.03
C PHE A 53 -9.98 3.59 2.19
N ILE A 54 -10.91 2.79 2.71
CA ILE A 54 -12.30 3.23 2.92
C ILE A 54 -12.35 4.43 3.89
N GLN A 55 -11.56 4.41 4.96
CA GLN A 55 -11.49 5.53 5.90
C GLN A 55 -10.87 6.78 5.28
N ALA A 56 -9.92 6.66 4.35
CA ALA A 56 -9.39 7.82 3.63
C ALA A 56 -10.45 8.50 2.75
N LEU A 57 -11.45 7.75 2.26
CA LEU A 57 -12.53 8.27 1.40
C LEU A 57 -13.77 8.72 2.19
N SER A 58 -13.96 8.24 3.42
CA SER A 58 -15.17 8.55 4.20
C SER A 58 -15.35 10.05 4.44
N ASP A 59 -14.25 10.77 4.65
CA ASP A 59 -14.27 12.22 4.88
C ASP A 59 -14.55 13.03 3.60
N LEU A 60 -14.34 12.42 2.43
CA LEU A 60 -14.53 13.03 1.13
C LEU A 60 -15.93 12.78 0.54
N GLY A 61 -16.70 11.86 1.14
CA GLY A 61 -18.04 11.50 0.66
C GLY A 61 -18.04 10.81 -0.71
N CYS A 62 -16.89 10.26 -1.15
CA CYS A 62 -16.78 9.50 -2.39
C CYS A 62 -16.74 7.99 -2.13
N SER A 63 -17.28 7.24 -3.08
CA SER A 63 -17.19 5.79 -3.07
C SER A 63 -15.81 5.33 -3.59
N PRO A 64 -15.34 4.13 -3.21
CA PRO A 64 -14.07 3.60 -3.72
C PRO A 64 -13.96 3.59 -5.25
N SER A 65 -15.05 3.30 -5.96
CA SER A 65 -15.09 3.27 -7.43
C SER A 65 -14.91 4.64 -8.10
N GLU A 66 -15.00 5.72 -7.33
CA GLU A 66 -14.80 7.10 -7.80
C GLU A 66 -13.41 7.64 -7.44
N ALA A 67 -12.52 6.78 -6.92
CA ALA A 67 -11.22 7.17 -6.43
C ALA A 67 -10.07 6.40 -7.10
N VAL A 68 -8.92 7.07 -7.20
CA VAL A 68 -7.68 6.52 -7.76
C VAL A 68 -6.59 6.59 -6.68
N MET A 69 -5.89 5.48 -6.45
CA MET A 69 -4.68 5.43 -5.63
C MET A 69 -3.45 5.44 -6.53
N ILE A 70 -2.51 6.36 -6.29
CA ILE A 70 -1.19 6.39 -6.95
C ILE A 70 -0.14 5.96 -5.93
N GLY A 71 0.66 4.94 -6.25
CA GLY A 71 1.66 4.41 -5.31
C GLY A 71 2.85 3.76 -6.01
N ASP A 72 3.93 3.55 -5.26
CA ASP A 72 5.14 2.86 -5.72
C ASP A 72 5.24 1.42 -5.16
N ASP A 73 4.31 1.00 -4.29
CA ASP A 73 4.15 -0.39 -3.85
C ASP A 73 2.99 -1.08 -4.58
N ALA A 74 3.33 -2.07 -5.41
CA ALA A 74 2.31 -2.86 -6.09
C ALA A 74 1.34 -3.55 -5.11
N ARG A 75 1.80 -4.06 -3.96
CA ARG A 75 0.94 -4.83 -3.03
C ARG A 75 0.23 -3.93 -2.05
N ASP A 76 1.01 -3.10 -1.36
CA ASP A 76 0.49 -2.34 -0.23
C ASP A 76 -0.36 -1.16 -0.71
N ASP A 77 0.05 -0.47 -1.78
CA ASP A 77 -0.67 0.69 -2.30
C ASP A 77 -1.72 0.29 -3.32
N VAL A 78 -1.27 -0.29 -4.43
CA VAL A 78 -2.10 -0.51 -5.62
C VAL A 78 -3.05 -1.68 -5.40
N GLY A 79 -2.52 -2.84 -5.01
CA GLY A 79 -3.33 -4.02 -4.73
C GLY A 79 -4.30 -3.81 -3.57
N GLY A 80 -3.86 -3.15 -2.50
CA GLY A 80 -4.73 -2.76 -1.37
C GLY A 80 -5.90 -1.87 -1.82
N ALA A 81 -5.63 -0.84 -2.62
CA ALA A 81 -6.65 0.05 -3.15
C ALA A 81 -7.62 -0.67 -4.11
N GLN A 82 -7.11 -1.52 -5.00
CA GLN A 82 -7.94 -2.30 -5.93
C GLN A 82 -8.86 -3.27 -5.18
N ASN A 83 -8.37 -3.91 -4.12
CA ASN A 83 -9.20 -4.74 -3.24
C ASN A 83 -10.29 -3.93 -2.51
N ALA A 84 -10.06 -2.63 -2.30
CA ALA A 84 -11.05 -1.71 -1.76
C ALA A 84 -12.06 -1.21 -2.80
N GLY A 85 -11.85 -1.48 -4.09
CA GLY A 85 -12.72 -1.05 -5.20
C GLY A 85 -12.24 0.21 -5.93
N MET A 86 -11.04 0.70 -5.63
CA MET A 86 -10.43 1.85 -6.29
C MET A 86 -9.70 1.44 -7.57
N LEU A 87 -9.45 2.41 -8.46
CA LEU A 87 -8.41 2.24 -9.48
C LEU A 87 -7.03 2.42 -8.84
N GLY A 88 -6.07 1.60 -9.23
CA GLY A 88 -4.70 1.66 -8.73
C GLY A 88 -3.71 1.96 -9.85
N ILE A 89 -2.92 3.03 -9.71
CA ILE A 89 -1.84 3.42 -10.61
C ILE A 89 -0.50 3.17 -9.93
N LEU A 90 0.33 2.32 -10.54
CA LEU A 90 1.69 2.04 -10.08
C LEU A 90 2.68 2.99 -10.76
N VAL A 91 3.49 3.71 -9.99
CA VAL A 91 4.57 4.55 -10.53
C VAL A 91 5.93 3.86 -10.39
N ARG A 92 6.78 3.95 -11.42
CA ARG A 92 8.13 3.36 -11.43
C ARG A 92 9.18 4.19 -10.69
N SER A 93 8.73 5.03 -9.77
CA SER A 93 9.58 5.83 -8.88
C SER A 93 9.70 5.17 -7.50
N GLY A 94 10.45 5.80 -6.58
CA GLY A 94 10.53 5.35 -5.20
C GLY A 94 11.16 3.96 -5.02
N LYS A 95 10.40 3.01 -4.45
CA LYS A 95 10.87 1.66 -4.13
C LYS A 95 10.51 0.60 -5.17
N TYR A 96 9.74 0.96 -6.20
CA TYR A 96 9.38 0.07 -7.31
C TYR A 96 10.57 -0.69 -7.86
N ARG A 97 10.33 -1.92 -8.29
CA ARG A 97 11.26 -2.76 -9.04
C ARG A 97 10.58 -3.32 -10.28
N GLU A 98 11.37 -3.50 -11.33
CA GLU A 98 10.88 -4.11 -12.57
C GLU A 98 10.19 -5.45 -12.29
N GLY A 99 8.96 -5.60 -12.79
CA GLY A 99 8.12 -6.76 -12.56
C GLY A 99 7.25 -6.69 -11.30
N ASP A 100 7.30 -5.60 -10.53
CA ASP A 100 6.39 -5.39 -9.39
C ASP A 100 4.93 -5.36 -9.81
N GLU A 101 4.62 -4.85 -11.01
CA GLU A 101 3.29 -4.83 -11.60
C GLU A 101 2.68 -6.24 -11.73
N ASN A 102 3.52 -7.27 -11.82
CA ASN A 102 3.09 -8.67 -11.93
C ASN A 102 2.88 -9.35 -10.58
N LYS A 103 3.10 -8.65 -9.46
CA LYS A 103 2.97 -9.21 -8.09
C LYS A 103 1.55 -9.23 -7.56
N ILE A 104 0.60 -8.65 -8.30
CA ILE A 104 -0.82 -8.55 -7.92
C ILE A 104 -1.71 -9.03 -9.08
N SER A 105 -2.93 -9.44 -8.73
CA SER A 105 -3.98 -9.80 -9.67
C SER A 105 -5.31 -9.27 -9.12
N PRO A 106 -6.09 -8.46 -9.88
CA PRO A 106 -5.77 -7.95 -11.22
C PRO A 106 -4.51 -7.06 -11.25
N PRO A 107 -3.89 -6.84 -12.42
CA PRO A 107 -2.76 -5.91 -12.54
C PRO A 107 -3.19 -4.47 -12.21
N PRO A 108 -2.23 -3.55 -11.97
CA PRO A 108 -2.53 -2.12 -11.85
C PRO A 108 -3.35 -1.63 -13.05
N HIS A 109 -4.26 -0.69 -12.82
CA HIS A 109 -5.01 -0.04 -13.91
C HIS A 109 -4.06 0.62 -14.91
N LEU A 110 -3.02 1.27 -14.40
CA LEU A 110 -1.92 1.83 -15.17
C LEU A 110 -0.60 1.60 -14.43
N THR A 111 0.47 1.34 -15.17
CA THR A 111 1.84 1.49 -14.69
C THR A 111 2.54 2.57 -15.51
N CYS A 112 3.09 3.59 -14.86
CA CYS A 112 3.72 4.74 -15.53
C CYS A 112 5.03 5.15 -14.82
N ASP A 113 5.83 6.02 -15.43
CA ASP A 113 7.18 6.27 -14.95
C ASP A 113 7.22 7.16 -13.69
N SER A 114 6.28 8.12 -13.59
CA SER A 114 6.30 9.11 -12.51
C SER A 114 4.90 9.55 -12.06
N PHE A 115 4.84 10.26 -10.92
CA PHE A 115 3.60 10.87 -10.43
C PHE A 115 3.00 11.89 -11.43
N PRO A 116 3.77 12.79 -12.07
CA PRO A 116 3.25 13.64 -13.13
C PRO A 116 2.55 12.87 -14.27
N ASP A 117 3.11 11.75 -14.72
CA ASP A 117 2.50 10.94 -15.78
C ASP A 117 1.15 10.34 -15.35
N ALA A 118 1.06 9.92 -14.07
CA ALA A 118 -0.19 9.45 -13.48
C ALA A 118 -1.26 10.56 -13.45
N VAL A 119 -0.87 11.78 -13.08
CA VAL A 119 -1.78 12.93 -13.04
C VAL A 119 -2.29 13.28 -14.44
N GLU A 120 -1.40 13.32 -15.43
CA GLU A 120 -1.78 13.59 -16.82
C GLU A 120 -2.78 12.54 -17.34
N HIS A 121 -2.56 11.27 -17.03
CA HIS A 121 -3.48 10.20 -17.41
C HIS A 121 -4.88 10.39 -16.79
N ILE A 122 -4.96 10.74 -15.50
CA ILE A 122 -6.23 10.99 -14.80
C ILE A 122 -6.98 12.14 -15.47
N LEU A 123 -6.29 13.25 -15.75
CA LEU A 123 -6.89 14.44 -16.38
C LEU A 123 -7.41 14.17 -17.80
N GLN A 124 -6.77 13.28 -18.55
CA GLN A 124 -7.14 13.00 -19.94
C GLN A 124 -8.20 11.90 -20.10
N ASN A 125 -8.31 10.97 -19.15
CA ASN A 125 -9.07 9.72 -19.35
C ASN A 125 -10.13 9.45 -18.27
N LEU A 126 -10.05 10.10 -17.10
CA LEU A 126 -10.91 9.78 -15.94
C LEU A 126 -11.69 11.01 -15.41
N LEU A 127 -11.51 12.18 -16.03
CA LEU A 127 -12.23 13.42 -15.76
C LEU A 127 -12.90 13.90 -17.05
#